data_AF-A0A2V7VHE1-F1
#
_entry.id   AF-A0A2V7VHE1-F1
#
_cell.length_a   1.000
_cell.length_b   1.000
_cell.length_c   1.000
_cell.angle_alpha   90.00
_cell.angle_beta   90.00
_cell.angle_gamma   90.00
#
_symmetry.space_group_name_H-M   'P 1'
#
loop_
_entity.id
_entity.type
_entity.pdbx_description
1 polymer ?
#
loop_
_entity_poly.entity_id
_entity_poly.type
_entity_poly.pdbx_seq_one_letter_code
_entity_poly.pdbx_strand_id
1 'polypeptide(L)'
;MLLEGGERRQIVPIIRGGVELVAIRDLLPGLGAISLREDARARSLTMSMEGREVTLYDKKSLASVGGDLRLLSSAVIAEEGRWLVPLDSLARLIGPLLKRRVDFRAASRVLLVGNVDVPRVGVTISVSGDAVLVILEASQKVPFHVEQETGRVTV
;
A
#
# COMPACT_ATOMS: atom_id res chain seq x y z
N MET A 1 0.49 5.62 0.56
CA MET A 1 0.46 5.67 2.04
C MET A 1 0.34 4.25 2.60
N LEU A 2 0.99 3.95 3.72
CA LEU A 2 0.93 2.66 4.42
C LEU A 2 0.30 2.87 5.80
N LEU A 3 -0.69 2.04 6.16
CA LEU A 3 -1.34 2.03 7.47
C LEU A 3 -1.11 0.69 8.16
N GLU A 4 -0.64 0.75 9.41
CA GLU A 4 -0.39 -0.40 10.27
C GLU A 4 -0.68 -0.03 11.72
N GLY A 5 -1.54 -0.79 12.42
CA GLY A 5 -1.80 -0.56 13.85
C GLY A 5 -2.31 0.84 14.22
N GLY A 6 -2.83 1.61 13.25
CA GLY A 6 -3.24 3.01 13.42
C GLY A 6 -2.16 4.03 13.06
N GLU A 7 -0.90 3.62 12.90
CA GLU A 7 0.17 4.49 12.43
C GLU A 7 0.09 4.70 10.92
N ARG A 8 0.36 5.94 10.49
CA ARG A 8 0.38 6.33 9.09
C ARG A 8 1.80 6.60 8.64
N ARG A 9 2.22 5.97 7.55
CA ARG A 9 3.49 6.24 6.90
C ARG A 9 3.30 6.68 5.46
N GLN A 10 3.93 7.79 5.11
CA GLN A 10 4.01 8.20 3.72
C GLN A 10 5.06 7.34 3.01
N ILE A 11 4.69 6.84 1.84
CA ILE A 11 5.55 6.08 0.95
C ILE A 11 5.41 6.76 -0.41
N VAL A 12 6.54 7.05 -1.05
CA VAL A 12 6.59 7.79 -2.32
C VAL A 12 6.75 6.79 -3.46
N PRO A 13 5.73 6.59 -4.31
CA PRO A 13 5.86 5.73 -5.46
C PRO A 13 6.72 6.37 -6.55
N ILE A 14 7.38 5.53 -7.33
CA ILE A 14 8.17 5.90 -8.49
C ILE A 14 7.43 5.43 -9.74
N ILE A 15 7.27 6.31 -10.72
CA ILE A 15 6.61 5.96 -11.98
C ILE A 15 7.67 5.52 -13.01
N ARG A 16 7.46 4.35 -13.61
CA ARG A 16 8.24 3.83 -14.74
C ARG A 16 7.30 3.25 -15.78
N GLY A 17 7.37 3.75 -17.01
CA GLY A 17 6.52 3.25 -18.11
C GLY A 17 5.01 3.28 -17.81
N GLY A 18 4.54 4.27 -17.03
CA GLY A 18 3.14 4.38 -16.62
C GLY A 18 2.72 3.49 -15.43
N VAL A 19 3.64 2.72 -14.86
CA VAL A 19 3.38 1.88 -13.68
C VAL A 19 3.89 2.56 -12.41
N GLU A 20 3.07 2.53 -11.36
CA GLU A 20 3.50 2.92 -10.01
C GLU A 20 4.25 1.78 -9.33
N LEU A 21 5.52 2.02 -9.04
CA LEU A 21 6.41 1.10 -8.35
C LEU A 21 6.78 1.67 -6.98
N VAL A 22 7.17 0.80 -6.06
CA VAL A 22 7.67 1.20 -4.74
C VAL A 22 8.93 0.42 -4.41
N ALA A 23 9.90 1.08 -3.76
CA ALA A 23 11.06 0.38 -3.24
C ALA A 23 10.63 -0.49 -2.06
N ILE A 24 10.90 -1.80 -2.16
CA ILE A 24 10.45 -2.76 -1.15
C ILE A 24 10.98 -2.43 0.24
N ARG A 25 12.21 -1.89 0.33
CA ARG A 25 12.87 -1.48 1.57
C ARG A 25 12.13 -0.37 2.31
N ASP A 26 11.42 0.50 1.60
CA ASP A 26 10.68 1.61 2.21
C ASP A 26 9.42 1.12 2.95
N LEU A 27 8.90 -0.05 2.57
CA LEU A 27 7.74 -0.66 3.20
C LEU A 27 8.09 -1.36 4.51
N LEU A 28 9.28 -1.96 4.61
CA LEU A 28 9.66 -2.89 5.69
C LEU A 28 9.67 -2.31 7.11
N PRO A 29 10.07 -1.04 7.36
CA PRO A 29 10.06 -0.49 8.71
C PRO A 29 8.70 -0.69 9.39
N GLY A 30 8.67 -1.11 10.64
CA GLY A 30 7.42 -1.37 11.39
C GLY A 30 6.73 -2.70 11.10
N LEU A 31 7.01 -3.37 9.97
CA LEU A 31 6.34 -4.62 9.58
C LEU A 31 6.89 -5.88 10.28
N GLY A 32 7.89 -5.73 11.15
CA GLY A 32 8.56 -6.82 11.86
C GLY A 32 10.00 -7.06 11.40
N ALA A 33 10.59 -8.16 11.89
CA ALA A 33 11.98 -8.53 11.62
C ALA A 33 12.12 -9.28 10.29
N ILE A 34 11.98 -8.55 9.18
CA ILE A 34 12.15 -9.09 7.82
C ILE A 34 13.64 -9.06 7.47
N SER A 35 14.22 -10.21 7.14
CA SER A 35 15.58 -10.29 6.60
C SER A 35 15.59 -10.18 5.08
N LEU A 36 16.66 -9.61 4.53
CA LEU A 36 16.85 -9.43 3.10
C LEU A 36 18.15 -10.11 2.66
N ARG A 37 18.06 -10.93 1.63
CA ARG A 37 19.21 -11.60 1.01
C ARG A 37 19.19 -11.35 -0.49
N GLU A 38 20.19 -10.64 -0.98
CA GLU A 38 20.38 -10.43 -2.41
C GLU A 38 21.31 -11.49 -2.99
N ASP A 39 20.97 -11.98 -4.18
CA ASP A 39 21.80 -12.88 -4.98
C ASP A 39 22.08 -12.21 -6.32
N ALA A 40 23.32 -11.74 -6.48
CA ALA A 40 23.75 -11.03 -7.68
C ALA A 40 23.79 -11.94 -8.93
N ARG A 41 24.06 -13.24 -8.75
CA ARG A 41 24.15 -14.21 -9.86
C ARG A 41 22.75 -14.54 -10.37
N ALA A 42 21.80 -14.77 -9.46
CA ALA A 42 20.41 -15.03 -9.80
C ALA A 42 19.62 -13.76 -10.15
N ARG A 43 20.21 -12.57 -9.92
CA ARG A 43 19.53 -11.26 -9.95
C ARG A 43 18.20 -11.32 -9.20
N SER A 44 18.28 -11.68 -7.93
CA SER A 44 17.10 -11.86 -7.07
C SER A 44 17.28 -11.26 -5.68
N LEU A 45 16.16 -10.85 -5.07
CA LEU A 45 16.07 -10.46 -3.67
C LEU A 45 15.09 -11.39 -2.95
N THR A 46 15.58 -12.11 -1.93
CA THR A 46 14.74 -12.89 -1.03
C THR A 46 14.47 -12.11 0.25
N MET A 47 13.19 -11.98 0.59
CA MET A 47 12.70 -11.50 1.87
C MET A 47 12.29 -12.71 2.70
N SER A 48 12.77 -12.81 3.95
CA SER A 48 12.41 -13.94 4.82
C SER A 48 11.91 -13.45 6.19
N MET A 49 10.88 -14.10 6.71
CA MET A 49 10.35 -13.83 8.04
C MET A 49 9.76 -15.11 8.65
N GLU A 50 10.31 -15.55 9.79
CA GLU A 50 9.85 -16.76 10.49
C GLU A 50 9.66 -17.98 9.56
N GLY A 51 10.66 -18.25 8.71
CA GLY A 51 10.64 -19.37 7.75
C GLY A 51 9.75 -19.18 6.52
N ARG A 52 9.06 -18.05 6.38
CA ARG A 52 8.31 -17.67 5.17
C ARG A 52 9.21 -16.85 4.26
N GLU A 53 9.13 -17.11 2.96
CA GLU A 53 10.00 -16.47 1.99
C GLU A 53 9.24 -15.90 0.81
N VAL A 54 9.71 -14.76 0.32
CA VAL A 54 9.30 -14.15 -0.93
C VAL A 54 10.55 -13.78 -1.71
N THR A 55 10.69 -14.29 -2.92
CA THR A 55 11.81 -13.97 -3.81
C THR A 55 11.34 -13.19 -5.02
N LEU A 56 11.94 -12.01 -5.21
CA LEU A 56 11.76 -11.13 -6.35
C LEU A 56 12.87 -11.38 -7.36
N TYR A 57 12.57 -11.26 -8.65
CA TYR A 57 13.54 -11.46 -9.73
C TYR A 57 13.56 -10.23 -10.64
N ASP A 58 14.75 -9.66 -10.84
CA ASP A 58 14.90 -8.46 -11.65
C ASP A 58 14.46 -8.69 -13.09
N LYS A 59 13.74 -7.71 -13.67
CA LYS A 59 13.14 -7.73 -15.00
C LYS A 59 12.13 -8.86 -15.25
N LYS A 60 11.57 -9.44 -14.19
CA LYS A 60 10.52 -10.45 -14.29
C LYS A 60 9.22 -9.95 -13.69
N SER A 61 8.10 -10.26 -14.35
CA SER A 61 6.74 -10.01 -13.86
C SER A 61 6.22 -11.16 -13.01
N LEU A 62 7.10 -11.79 -12.24
CA LEU A 62 6.79 -12.89 -11.33
C LEU A 62 7.64 -12.81 -10.08
N ALA A 63 7.14 -13.37 -9.00
CA ALA A 63 7.85 -13.59 -7.75
C ALA A 63 7.59 -15.01 -7.25
N SER A 64 8.52 -15.58 -6.50
CA SER A 64 8.27 -16.80 -5.73
C SER A 64 7.75 -16.42 -4.35
N VAL A 65 6.64 -17.02 -3.91
CA VAL A 65 6.02 -16.79 -2.61
C VAL A 65 5.81 -18.15 -1.96
N GLY A 66 6.61 -18.48 -0.94
CA GLY A 66 6.59 -19.79 -0.32
C GLY A 66 6.93 -20.94 -1.28
N GLY A 67 7.70 -20.68 -2.35
CA GLY A 67 8.03 -21.65 -3.39
C GLY A 67 7.13 -21.59 -4.62
N ASP A 68 5.93 -21.01 -4.52
CA ASP A 68 5.00 -20.89 -5.64
C ASP A 68 5.24 -19.62 -6.46
N LEU A 69 5.18 -19.72 -7.79
CA LEU A 69 5.25 -18.55 -8.65
C LEU A 69 3.94 -17.76 -8.66
N ARG A 70 4.05 -16.45 -8.43
CA ARG A 70 2.95 -15.49 -8.45
C ARG A 70 3.22 -14.43 -9.51
N LEU A 71 2.24 -14.21 -10.37
CA LEU A 71 2.29 -13.13 -11.37
C LEU A 71 2.13 -11.76 -10.71
N LEU A 72 2.90 -10.81 -11.24
CA LEU A 72 2.87 -9.40 -10.92
C LEU A 72 2.24 -8.64 -12.11
N SER A 73 1.68 -7.46 -11.84
CA SER A 73 1.11 -6.60 -12.89
C SER A 73 2.15 -6.07 -13.88
N SER A 74 3.41 -5.97 -13.45
CA SER A 74 4.56 -5.62 -14.29
C SER A 74 5.87 -6.13 -13.70
N ALA A 75 6.97 -5.91 -14.41
CA ALA A 75 8.28 -6.41 -14.00
C ALA A 75 8.83 -5.70 -12.77
N VAL A 76 9.49 -6.46 -11.90
CA VAL A 76 10.35 -5.90 -10.85
C VAL A 76 11.55 -5.21 -11.49
N ILE A 77 11.94 -4.06 -10.95
CA ILE A 77 13.12 -3.30 -11.42
C ILE A 77 14.14 -3.24 -10.29
N ALA A 78 15.32 -3.80 -10.49
CA ALA A 78 16.46 -3.59 -9.61
C ALA A 78 17.37 -2.49 -10.20
N GLU A 79 17.36 -1.30 -9.60
CA GLU A 79 18.20 -0.17 -10.01
C GLU A 79 18.79 0.52 -8.77
N GLU A 80 20.07 0.92 -8.84
CA GLU A 80 20.74 1.68 -7.76
C GLU A 80 20.63 1.02 -6.37
N GLY A 81 20.65 -0.32 -6.31
CA GLY A 81 20.49 -1.07 -5.05
C GLY A 81 19.07 -1.06 -4.48
N ARG A 82 18.09 -0.54 -5.23
CA ARG A 82 16.67 -0.54 -4.88
C ARG A 82 15.92 -1.57 -5.72
N TRP A 83 15.07 -2.31 -5.04
CA TRP A 83 14.16 -3.28 -5.63
C TRP A 83 12.77 -2.67 -5.70
N LEU A 84 12.38 -2.23 -6.89
CA LEU A 84 11.11 -1.57 -7.17
C LEU A 84 10.07 -2.61 -7.59
N VAL A 85 8.93 -2.61 -6.92
CA VAL A 85 7.85 -3.59 -7.07
C VAL A 85 6.54 -2.88 -7.41
N PRO A 86 5.68 -3.44 -8.26
CA PRO A 86 4.39 -2.84 -8.58
C PRO A 86 3.49 -2.71 -7.36
N LEU A 87 2.95 -1.51 -7.15
CA LEU A 87 2.19 -1.13 -5.96
C LEU A 87 0.95 -2.01 -5.74
N ASP A 88 0.25 -2.33 -6.83
CA ASP A 88 -0.93 -3.20 -6.85
C ASP A 88 -0.63 -4.68 -6.56
N SER A 89 0.65 -5.06 -6.61
CA SER A 89 1.13 -6.41 -6.39
C SER A 89 1.70 -6.60 -4.97
N LEU A 90 1.70 -5.56 -4.13
CA LEU A 90 2.27 -5.67 -2.78
C LEU A 90 1.44 -6.59 -1.87
N ALA A 91 0.11 -6.52 -1.93
CA ALA A 91 -0.74 -7.30 -1.04
C ALA A 91 -0.50 -8.82 -1.15
N ARG A 92 -0.30 -9.31 -2.39
CA ARG A 92 -0.01 -10.73 -2.68
C ARG A 92 1.40 -11.17 -2.30
N LEU A 93 2.33 -10.23 -2.11
CA LEU A 93 3.71 -10.51 -1.71
C LEU A 93 3.87 -10.41 -0.19
N ILE A 94 3.46 -9.27 0.36
CA ILE A 94 3.65 -8.93 1.77
C ILE A 94 2.66 -9.69 2.66
N GLY A 95 1.42 -9.92 2.22
CA GLY A 95 0.42 -10.65 3.02
C GLY A 95 0.89 -12.05 3.45
N PRO A 96 1.34 -12.90 2.51
CA PRO A 96 1.91 -14.21 2.83
C PRO A 96 3.18 -14.13 3.68
N LEU A 97 4.10 -13.21 3.35
CA LEU A 97 5.33 -13.00 4.14
C LEU A 97 4.99 -12.67 5.60
N LEU A 98 4.02 -11.79 5.82
CA LEU A 98 3.61 -11.34 7.15
C LEU A 98 2.61 -12.26 7.85
N LYS A 99 1.93 -13.17 7.13
CA LYS A 99 0.78 -13.96 7.63
C LYS A 99 -0.26 -13.04 8.29
N ARG A 100 -0.45 -11.88 7.68
CA ARG A 100 -1.41 -10.84 8.09
C ARG A 100 -2.23 -10.45 6.88
N ARG A 101 -3.45 -9.96 7.11
CA ARG A 101 -4.25 -9.35 6.06
C ARG A 101 -3.50 -8.15 5.50
N VAL A 102 -3.31 -8.10 4.19
CA VAL A 102 -2.76 -6.95 3.50
C VAL A 102 -3.69 -6.60 2.37
N ASP A 103 -4.04 -5.32 2.24
CA ASP A 103 -5.00 -4.83 1.25
C ASP A 103 -4.48 -3.54 0.62
N PHE A 104 -4.55 -3.43 -0.71
CA PHE A 104 -4.21 -2.20 -1.40
C PHE A 104 -5.48 -1.56 -1.98
N ARG A 105 -5.79 -0.35 -1.53
CA ARG A 105 -6.94 0.43 -1.98
C ARG A 105 -6.50 1.43 -3.04
N ALA A 106 -6.70 1.08 -4.30
CA ALA A 106 -6.26 1.90 -5.43
C ALA A 106 -6.85 3.32 -5.41
N ALA A 107 -8.16 3.46 -5.12
CA ALA A 107 -8.84 4.75 -5.10
C ALA A 107 -8.24 5.76 -4.10
N SER A 108 -7.76 5.29 -2.95
CA SER A 108 -7.13 6.14 -1.93
C SER A 108 -5.60 6.01 -1.87
N ARG A 109 -5.00 5.16 -2.70
CA ARG A 109 -3.56 4.83 -2.73
C ARG A 109 -3.01 4.46 -1.35
N VAL A 110 -3.76 3.61 -0.64
CA VAL A 110 -3.43 3.14 0.71
C VAL A 110 -3.14 1.65 0.71
N LEU A 111 -2.00 1.25 1.29
CA LEU A 111 -1.68 -0.13 1.68
C LEU A 111 -2.03 -0.31 3.16
N LEU A 112 -2.93 -1.24 3.46
CA LEU A 112 -3.33 -1.61 4.82
C LEU A 112 -2.62 -2.90 5.23
N VAL A 113 -2.08 -2.94 6.45
CA VAL A 113 -1.46 -4.15 7.01
C VAL A 113 -2.03 -4.50 8.38
N GLY A 114 -2.58 -5.71 8.49
CA GLY A 114 -3.25 -6.22 9.67
C GLY A 114 -4.70 -5.75 9.78
N ASN A 115 -5.24 -5.82 10.99
CA ASN A 115 -6.56 -5.30 11.31
C ASN A 115 -6.44 -3.79 11.53
N VAL A 116 -6.57 -3.02 10.45
CA VAL A 116 -6.61 -1.57 10.52
C VAL A 116 -8.07 -1.14 10.56
N ASP A 117 -8.51 -0.61 11.70
CA ASP A 117 -9.79 0.07 11.81
C ASP A 117 -9.67 1.45 11.16
N VAL A 118 -10.17 1.54 9.93
CA VAL A 118 -10.28 2.83 9.21
C VAL A 118 -11.71 3.32 9.35
N PRO A 119 -11.93 4.51 9.94
CA PRO A 119 -13.25 5.15 9.99
C PRO A 119 -13.83 5.27 8.57
N ARG A 120 -15.06 4.83 8.38
CA ARG A 120 -15.80 5.04 7.14
C ARG A 120 -16.56 6.35 7.26
N VAL A 121 -16.46 7.21 6.24
CA VAL A 121 -17.24 8.45 6.18
C VAL A 121 -18.26 8.32 5.05
N GLY A 122 -19.54 8.30 5.41
CA GLY A 122 -20.66 8.43 4.47
C GLY A 122 -20.95 9.90 4.20
N VAL A 123 -21.34 10.22 2.96
CA VAL A 123 -21.69 11.60 2.57
C VAL A 123 -23.08 11.57 1.94
N THR A 124 -23.99 12.35 2.52
CA THR A 124 -25.33 12.57 1.98
C THR A 124 -25.47 14.04 1.61
N ILE A 125 -25.91 14.31 0.39
CA ILE A 125 -26.09 15.66 -0.14
C ILE A 125 -27.57 15.86 -0.45
N SER A 126 -28.17 16.89 0.13
CA SER A 126 -29.55 17.29 -0.12
C SER A 126 -29.59 18.76 -0.53
N VAL A 127 -30.30 19.08 -1.62
CA VAL A 127 -30.47 20.46 -2.10
C VAL A 127 -31.89 20.91 -1.77
N SER A 128 -32.03 22.10 -1.17
CA SER A 128 -33.32 22.69 -0.82
C SER A 128 -33.30 24.18 -1.14
N GLY A 129 -33.95 24.57 -2.23
CA GLY A 129 -33.95 25.94 -2.73
C GLY A 129 -32.55 26.40 -3.12
N ASP A 130 -32.05 27.43 -2.45
CA ASP A 130 -30.71 28.01 -2.60
C ASP A 130 -29.67 27.45 -1.60
N ALA A 131 -30.08 26.49 -0.76
CA ALA A 131 -29.21 25.87 0.23
C ALA A 131 -28.83 24.43 -0.13
N VAL A 132 -27.61 24.04 0.23
CA VAL A 132 -27.11 22.65 0.17
C VAL A 132 -26.82 22.17 1.58
N LEU A 133 -27.44 21.06 1.98
CA LEU A 133 -27.14 20.34 3.21
C LEU A 133 -26.23 19.16 2.88
N VAL A 134 -25.03 19.17 3.47
CA VAL A 134 -24.09 18.05 3.41
C VAL A 134 -24.02 17.41 4.79
N ILE A 135 -24.37 16.13 4.88
CA ILE A 135 -24.27 15.33 6.10
C ILE A 135 -23.10 14.37 5.92
N LEU A 136 -22.09 14.49 6.80
CA LEU A 136 -20.99 13.54 6.88
C LEU A 136 -21.18 12.65 8.11
N GLU A 137 -21.33 11.35 7.89
CA GLU A 137 -21.48 10.36 8.95
C GLU A 137 -20.22 9.50 9.07
N ALA A 138 -19.52 9.60 10.19
CA ALA A 138 -18.34 8.78 10.45
C ALA A 138 -18.70 7.53 11.28
N SER A 139 -18.22 6.35 10.88
CA SER A 139 -18.46 5.08 11.59
C SER A 139 -17.76 5.02 12.96
N GLN A 140 -16.82 5.92 13.21
CA GLN A 140 -16.06 6.05 14.45
C GLN A 140 -15.81 7.54 14.70
N LYS A 141 -15.61 7.93 15.97
CA LYS A 141 -15.29 9.33 16.32
C LYS A 141 -13.93 9.70 15.72
N VAL A 142 -13.95 10.65 14.78
CA VAL A 142 -12.74 11.21 14.15
C VAL A 142 -12.66 12.72 14.40
N PRO A 143 -11.45 13.29 14.55
CA PRO A 143 -11.29 14.73 14.47
C PRO A 143 -11.62 15.19 13.04
N PHE A 144 -12.28 16.33 12.92
CA PHE A 144 -12.62 16.97 11.65
C PHE A 144 -12.41 18.48 11.76
N HIS A 145 -12.19 19.15 10.62
CA HIS A 145 -12.05 20.60 10.57
C HIS A 145 -12.83 21.11 9.37
N VAL A 146 -13.68 22.12 9.58
CA VAL A 146 -14.51 22.67 8.51
C VAL A 146 -13.96 24.02 8.10
N GLU A 147 -13.56 24.14 6.83
CA GLU A 147 -13.23 25.41 6.19
C GLU A 147 -14.30 25.74 5.15
N GLN A 148 -14.80 26.98 5.20
CA GLN A 148 -15.82 27.47 4.28
C GLN A 148 -15.31 28.71 3.56
N GLU A 149 -15.38 28.65 2.23
CA GLU A 149 -15.08 29.74 1.32
C GLU A 149 -16.28 29.97 0.39
N THR A 150 -16.30 31.11 -0.32
CA THR A 150 -17.36 31.38 -1.31
C THR A 150 -17.40 30.28 -2.38
N GLY A 151 -18.47 29.48 -2.37
CA GLY A 151 -18.68 28.38 -3.31
C GLY A 151 -17.92 27.08 -3.00
N ARG A 152 -17.23 26.97 -1.85
CA ARG A 152 -16.47 25.77 -1.48
C ARG A 152 -16.54 25.48 0.02
N VAL A 153 -16.73 24.22 0.37
CA VAL A 153 -16.64 23.71 1.75
C VAL A 153 -15.66 22.54 1.75
N THR A 154 -14.69 22.57 2.68
CA THR A 154 -13.71 21.51 2.91
C THR A 154 -13.90 20.98 4.34
N VAL A 155 -13.88 19.65 4.51
CA VAL A 155 -14.10 18.95 5.79
C VAL A 155 -13.02 17.90 6.04
#